data_AF-A0A965MD19-F1
#
_entry.id   AF-A0A965MD19-F1
#
_cell.length_a   1.000
_cell.length_b   1.000
_cell.length_c   1.000
_cell.angle_alpha   90.00
_cell.angle_beta   90.00
_cell.angle_gamma   90.00
#
_symmetry.space_group_name_H-M   'P 1'
#
loop_
_entity.id
_entity.type
_entity.pdbx_description
1 polymer ?
#
loop_
_entity_poly.entity_id
_entity_poly.type
_entity_poly.pdbx_seq_one_letter_code
_entity_poly.pdbx_strand_id
1 'polypeptide(L)'
;MLFIRNGIRLSAIIAVLINLQSCSSSTSGVFGQSFNVSGHWSGTITDSTGAARSTTMTLVDSGGTVSGSVNVVGHKCFSGGNVTGTATQSPASTTGDNPLTADQEGSNEGTVSLTMNSGATSGGVSAVTIVSGGTGYIVEPVVSFASPSSGGRKASGLAVIDAGAVTAVVITDPGSGYTFDPVVKFSGGGGSDAIATATLDTTTITDEVTINLVGSSSKLAGSYSGVWKGKSPTCASGTSGIVNLTRL
;
A
#
# COMPACT_ATOMS: atom_id res chain seq x y z
N MET A 1 -22.44 -103.71 -5.38
CA MET A 1 -21.71 -103.20 -4.20
C MET A 1 -20.81 -102.09 -4.72
N LEU A 2 -20.82 -100.82 -4.32
CA LEU A 2 -21.50 -100.04 -3.28
C LEU A 2 -21.07 -98.56 -3.58
N PHE A 3 -22.03 -97.62 -3.56
CA PHE A 3 -21.95 -96.16 -3.28
C PHE A 3 -20.85 -95.21 -3.84
N ILE A 4 -21.33 -94.23 -4.63
CA ILE A 4 -21.23 -92.75 -4.52
C ILE A 4 -20.12 -92.13 -3.62
N ARG A 5 -19.35 -91.15 -4.15
CA ARG A 5 -19.18 -89.82 -3.52
C ARG A 5 -18.74 -88.69 -4.47
N ASN A 6 -19.53 -87.62 -4.42
CA ASN A 6 -19.36 -86.30 -5.03
C ASN A 6 -18.06 -85.60 -4.63
N GLY A 7 -17.50 -84.82 -5.56
CA GLY A 7 -16.46 -83.82 -5.28
C GLY A 7 -16.43 -82.75 -6.38
N ILE A 8 -17.34 -81.78 -6.30
CA ILE A 8 -17.34 -80.57 -7.12
C ILE A 8 -16.08 -79.77 -6.78
N ARG A 9 -15.14 -79.63 -7.74
CA ARG A 9 -14.03 -78.67 -7.62
C ARG A 9 -14.45 -77.38 -8.32
N LEU A 10 -14.94 -76.46 -7.51
CA LEU A 10 -15.23 -75.07 -7.84
C LEU A 10 -13.88 -74.39 -8.19
N SER A 11 -13.63 -74.13 -9.47
CA SER A 11 -12.46 -73.35 -9.89
C SER A 11 -12.71 -71.90 -9.49
N ALA A 12 -11.97 -71.42 -8.48
CA ALA A 12 -12.10 -70.07 -7.95
C ALA A 12 -11.61 -69.06 -8.99
N ILE A 13 -12.54 -68.28 -9.53
CA ILE A 13 -12.25 -67.03 -10.23
C ILE A 13 -11.72 -66.06 -9.17
N ILE A 14 -10.42 -65.80 -9.20
CA ILE A 14 -9.79 -64.73 -8.42
C ILE A 14 -10.28 -63.41 -9.01
N ALA A 15 -11.33 -62.84 -8.42
CA ALA A 15 -11.69 -61.45 -8.65
C ALA A 15 -10.60 -60.58 -8.01
N VAL A 16 -9.68 -60.09 -8.82
CA VAL A 16 -8.79 -59.00 -8.43
C VAL A 16 -9.67 -57.78 -8.20
N LEU A 17 -9.98 -57.51 -6.94
CA LEU A 17 -10.52 -56.22 -6.48
C LEU A 17 -9.45 -55.16 -6.77
N ILE A 18 -9.50 -54.60 -7.97
CA ILE A 18 -8.84 -53.34 -8.27
C ILE A 18 -9.59 -52.31 -7.44
N ASN A 19 -9.00 -51.90 -6.33
CA ASN A 19 -9.40 -50.66 -5.67
C ASN A 19 -9.13 -49.54 -6.70
N LEU A 20 -10.16 -49.14 -7.44
CA LEU A 20 -10.15 -47.81 -8.04
C LEU A 20 -10.24 -46.84 -6.87
N GLN A 21 -9.08 -46.47 -6.32
CA GLN A 21 -8.96 -45.21 -5.60
C GLN A 21 -9.52 -44.15 -6.54
N SER A 22 -10.69 -43.61 -6.20
CA SER A 22 -11.17 -42.37 -6.78
C SER A 22 -10.10 -41.32 -6.50
N CYS A 23 -9.29 -41.01 -7.50
CA CYS A 23 -8.45 -39.84 -7.46
C CYS A 23 -9.42 -38.66 -7.57
N SER A 24 -9.80 -38.08 -6.42
CA SER A 24 -10.41 -36.76 -6.40
C SER A 24 -9.29 -35.75 -6.66
N SER A 25 -8.76 -35.73 -7.88
CA SER A 25 -7.89 -34.66 -8.35
C SER A 25 -8.80 -33.48 -8.63
N SER A 26 -8.78 -32.52 -7.71
CA SER A 26 -9.33 -31.19 -7.89
C SER A 26 -8.59 -30.50 -9.04
N THR A 27 -9.07 -30.69 -10.27
CA THR A 27 -8.70 -29.92 -11.45
C THR A 27 -9.20 -28.49 -11.27
N SER A 28 -8.36 -27.60 -10.74
CA SER A 28 -8.63 -26.15 -10.72
C SER A 28 -7.69 -25.34 -11.61
N GLY A 29 -6.78 -25.99 -12.34
CA GLY A 29 -6.06 -25.39 -13.46
C GLY A 29 -6.99 -25.15 -14.64
N VAL A 30 -6.79 -24.04 -15.35
CA VAL A 30 -7.47 -23.81 -16.63
C VAL A 30 -6.41 -23.83 -17.71
N PHE A 31 -6.54 -24.80 -18.61
CA PHE A 31 -5.59 -25.07 -19.67
C PHE A 31 -5.20 -23.82 -20.47
N GLY A 32 -3.89 -23.60 -20.61
CA GLY A 32 -3.32 -22.56 -21.46
C GLY A 32 -3.47 -21.11 -20.97
N GLN A 33 -3.86 -20.87 -19.72
CA GLN A 33 -3.94 -19.50 -19.19
C GLN A 33 -2.59 -19.03 -18.64
N SER A 34 -2.06 -17.94 -19.20
CA SER A 34 -0.95 -17.20 -18.60
C SER A 34 -1.42 -16.47 -17.34
N PHE A 35 -0.56 -16.38 -16.32
CA PHE A 35 -0.76 -15.40 -15.26
C PHE A 35 -0.71 -13.99 -15.86
N ASN A 36 -1.86 -13.30 -15.84
CA ASN A 36 -2.01 -11.95 -16.38
C ASN A 36 -2.99 -11.18 -15.49
N VAL A 37 -2.46 -10.11 -14.88
CA VAL A 37 -3.19 -9.32 -13.89
C VAL A 37 -3.88 -8.09 -14.47
N SER A 38 -3.82 -7.88 -15.79
CA SER A 38 -4.48 -6.74 -16.46
C SER A 38 -5.98 -6.71 -16.21
N GLY A 39 -6.57 -5.55 -15.97
CA GLY A 39 -8.01 -5.37 -15.85
C GLY A 39 -8.44 -4.71 -14.55
N HIS A 40 -9.73 -4.83 -14.24
CA HIS A 40 -10.35 -4.22 -13.08
C HIS A 40 -10.46 -5.23 -11.94
N TRP A 41 -10.11 -4.77 -10.75
CA TRP A 41 -10.12 -5.57 -9.53
C TRP A 41 -10.88 -4.82 -8.44
N SER A 42 -11.54 -5.57 -7.57
CA SER A 42 -12.21 -5.01 -6.39
C SER A 42 -12.00 -5.91 -5.18
N GLY A 43 -12.10 -5.34 -3.99
CA GLY A 43 -12.05 -6.11 -2.75
C GLY A 43 -11.80 -5.24 -1.54
N THR A 44 -10.93 -5.70 -0.64
CA THR A 44 -10.68 -5.03 0.64
C THR A 44 -9.20 -4.79 0.92
N ILE A 45 -8.94 -3.66 1.58
CA ILE A 45 -7.70 -3.34 2.27
C ILE A 45 -8.02 -3.18 3.75
N THR A 46 -7.34 -3.93 4.60
CA THR A 46 -7.53 -3.89 6.04
C THR A 46 -6.26 -3.35 6.69
N ASP A 47 -6.38 -2.35 7.56
CA ASP A 47 -5.26 -1.82 8.34
C ASP A 47 -5.03 -2.62 9.63
N SER A 48 -4.06 -2.22 10.44
CA SER A 48 -3.75 -2.85 11.73
C SER A 48 -4.87 -2.76 12.77
N THR A 49 -5.93 -1.96 12.54
CA THR A 49 -7.12 -1.93 13.40
C THR A 49 -8.09 -3.07 13.09
N GLY A 50 -7.89 -3.79 11.98
CA GLY A 50 -8.76 -4.88 11.53
C GLY A 50 -9.99 -4.40 10.74
N ALA A 51 -10.16 -3.09 10.54
CA ALA A 51 -11.27 -2.55 9.76
C ALA A 51 -11.03 -2.72 8.24
N ALA A 52 -11.85 -3.53 7.59
CA ALA A 52 -11.83 -3.69 6.14
C ALA A 52 -12.37 -2.45 5.42
N ARG A 53 -11.63 -1.96 4.44
CA ARG A 53 -11.96 -0.81 3.58
C ARG A 53 -12.08 -1.25 2.14
N SER A 54 -13.08 -0.73 1.44
CA SER A 54 -13.26 -1.05 0.02
C SER A 54 -12.07 -0.53 -0.79
N THR A 55 -11.55 -1.37 -1.67
CA THR A 55 -10.51 -1.00 -2.63
C THR A 55 -10.92 -1.43 -4.04
N THR A 56 -10.51 -0.65 -5.02
CA THR A 56 -10.53 -1.02 -6.44
C THR A 56 -9.16 -0.80 -7.05
N MET A 57 -8.81 -1.57 -8.07
CA MET A 57 -7.58 -1.37 -8.85
C MET A 57 -7.86 -1.52 -10.35
N THR A 58 -7.16 -0.73 -11.16
CA THR A 58 -7.05 -0.96 -12.61
C THR A 58 -5.59 -1.25 -12.91
N LEU A 59 -5.29 -2.46 -13.36
CA LEU A 59 -3.93 -2.91 -13.65
C LEU A 59 -3.75 -3.13 -15.15
N VAL A 60 -2.53 -2.94 -15.63
CA VAL A 60 -2.07 -3.25 -16.98
C VAL A 60 -0.77 -4.02 -16.84
N ASP A 61 -0.75 -5.24 -17.34
CA ASP A 61 0.40 -6.14 -17.35
C ASP A 61 0.92 -6.28 -18.78
N SER A 62 2.15 -5.82 -19.01
CA SER A 62 2.84 -5.91 -20.29
C SER A 62 4.08 -6.79 -20.13
N GLY A 63 3.85 -8.11 -20.16
CA GLY A 63 4.93 -9.09 -20.09
C GLY A 63 5.63 -9.13 -18.73
N GLY A 64 4.86 -9.03 -17.64
CA GLY A 64 5.37 -9.07 -16.27
C GLY A 64 5.68 -7.69 -15.68
N THR A 65 5.69 -6.62 -16.49
CA THR A 65 5.70 -5.25 -15.94
C THR A 65 4.26 -4.79 -15.72
N VAL A 66 3.94 -4.41 -14.49
CA VAL A 66 2.60 -3.99 -14.09
C VAL A 66 2.57 -2.49 -13.83
N SER A 67 1.57 -1.81 -14.38
CA SER A 67 1.26 -0.42 -14.05
C SER A 67 -0.24 -0.28 -13.80
N GLY A 68 -0.65 0.76 -13.07
CA GLY A 68 -2.07 0.94 -12.80
C GLY A 68 -2.38 2.01 -11.78
N SER A 69 -3.58 1.94 -11.25
CA SER A 69 -4.04 2.76 -10.13
C SER A 69 -4.75 1.91 -9.10
N VAL A 70 -4.68 2.36 -7.85
CA VAL A 70 -5.50 1.88 -6.74
C VAL A 70 -6.37 3.02 -6.22
N ASN A 71 -7.56 2.69 -5.77
CA ASN A 71 -8.45 3.59 -5.04
C ASN A 71 -8.96 2.88 -3.78
N VAL A 72 -8.91 3.57 -2.64
CA VAL A 72 -9.26 3.03 -1.32
C VAL A 72 -10.18 3.99 -0.58
N VAL A 73 -11.32 3.50 -0.13
CA VAL A 73 -12.33 4.33 0.52
C VAL A 73 -12.20 4.24 2.04
N GLY A 74 -11.89 5.36 2.69
CA GLY A 74 -11.93 5.49 4.15
C GLY A 74 -10.75 4.87 4.91
N HIS A 75 -9.64 4.57 4.22
CA HIS A 75 -8.42 4.12 4.87
C HIS A 75 -7.68 5.29 5.54
N LYS A 76 -7.06 5.03 6.71
CA LYS A 76 -6.51 6.06 7.59
C LYS A 76 -5.36 6.84 6.96
N CYS A 77 -4.50 6.16 6.21
CA CYS A 77 -3.24 6.72 5.73
C CYS A 77 -3.27 7.21 4.29
N PHE A 78 -4.02 6.54 3.42
CA PHE A 78 -4.05 6.84 1.99
C PHE A 78 -5.42 6.50 1.40
N SER A 79 -5.81 7.21 0.34
CA SER A 79 -7.04 6.97 -0.42
C SER A 79 -6.79 6.30 -1.78
N GLY A 80 -5.54 6.00 -2.11
CA GLY A 80 -5.16 5.45 -3.41
C GLY A 80 -3.94 6.17 -4.00
N GLY A 81 -3.60 5.81 -5.24
CA GLY A 81 -2.43 6.31 -5.94
C GLY A 81 -2.14 5.51 -7.21
N ASN A 82 -1.16 5.96 -7.97
CA ASN A 82 -0.63 5.19 -9.08
C ASN A 82 0.26 4.08 -8.54
N VAL A 83 0.23 2.92 -9.20
CA VAL A 83 1.02 1.76 -8.83
C VAL A 83 1.86 1.29 -10.01
N THR A 84 3.07 0.86 -9.72
CA THR A 84 3.96 0.24 -10.70
C THR A 84 4.67 -0.93 -10.05
N GLY A 85 5.00 -1.96 -10.82
CA GLY A 85 5.78 -3.07 -10.29
C GLY A 85 5.84 -4.24 -11.25
N THR A 86 5.86 -5.44 -10.71
CA THR A 86 6.08 -6.66 -11.49
C THR A 86 5.10 -7.77 -11.13
N ALA A 87 4.70 -8.54 -12.14
CA ALA A 87 4.03 -9.82 -12.01
C ALA A 87 4.98 -10.94 -12.44
N THR A 88 5.05 -12.01 -11.67
CA THR A 88 5.84 -13.20 -12.01
C THR A 88 4.94 -14.42 -11.93
N GLN A 89 4.84 -15.15 -13.04
CA GLN A 89 4.12 -16.41 -13.10
C GLN A 89 4.85 -17.47 -12.27
N SER A 90 4.11 -18.26 -11.51
CA SER A 90 4.68 -19.44 -10.86
C SER A 90 5.20 -20.44 -11.91
N PRO A 91 6.26 -21.21 -11.61
CA PRO A 91 6.72 -22.25 -12.52
C PRO A 91 5.57 -23.19 -12.90
N ALA A 92 5.52 -23.62 -14.17
CA ALA A 92 4.64 -24.71 -14.57
C ALA A 92 4.99 -25.99 -13.79
N SER A 93 3.98 -26.81 -13.45
CA SER A 93 4.17 -28.12 -12.82
C SER A 93 4.66 -28.12 -11.35
N THR A 94 4.11 -27.25 -10.50
CA THR A 94 4.30 -27.32 -9.04
C THR A 94 3.29 -28.27 -8.34
N THR A 95 3.45 -28.53 -7.04
CA THR A 95 2.74 -29.59 -6.26
C THR A 95 1.24 -29.74 -6.56
N GLY A 96 0.83 -30.95 -6.97
CA GLY A 96 -0.57 -31.31 -7.26
C GLY A 96 -0.78 -31.88 -8.67
N ASP A 97 0.18 -31.68 -9.57
CA ASP A 97 0.06 -32.08 -10.97
C ASP A 97 0.37 -33.56 -11.20
N ASN A 98 -0.36 -34.13 -12.15
CA ASN A 98 -0.17 -35.50 -12.61
C ASN A 98 1.01 -35.54 -13.60
N PRO A 99 2.14 -36.22 -13.28
CA PRO A 99 3.30 -36.26 -14.16
C PRO A 99 3.11 -37.09 -15.44
N LEU A 100 1.91 -37.69 -15.63
CA LEU A 100 1.60 -38.57 -16.76
C LEU A 100 0.65 -37.97 -17.79
N THR A 101 0.11 -36.77 -17.56
CA THR A 101 -0.73 -36.07 -18.54
C THR A 101 0.06 -34.95 -19.22
N ALA A 102 -0.15 -34.77 -20.52
CA ALA A 102 0.49 -33.73 -21.33
C ALA A 102 -0.17 -32.35 -21.13
N ASP A 103 -0.89 -32.15 -20.03
CA ASP A 103 -1.42 -30.87 -19.62
C ASP A 103 -0.29 -30.04 -19.00
N GLN A 104 0.52 -29.42 -19.88
CA GLN A 104 1.27 -28.24 -19.49
C GLN A 104 0.29 -27.09 -19.26
N GLU A 105 -0.40 -27.15 -18.12
CA GLU A 105 -1.15 -26.03 -17.57
C GLU A 105 -0.12 -24.93 -17.27
N GLY A 106 -0.06 -23.89 -18.10
CA GLY A 106 0.61 -22.65 -17.69
C GLY A 106 0.00 -22.24 -16.34
N SER A 107 0.83 -22.06 -15.31
CA SER A 107 0.30 -21.77 -13.98
C SER A 107 -0.50 -20.46 -14.05
N ASN A 108 -1.80 -20.51 -13.82
CA ASN A 108 -2.60 -19.29 -13.72
C ASN A 108 -2.34 -18.56 -12.40
N GLU A 109 -1.41 -19.07 -11.58
CA GLU A 109 -0.95 -18.48 -10.35
C GLU A 109 0.36 -17.70 -10.53
N GLY A 110 0.58 -16.76 -9.63
CA GLY A 110 1.80 -16.00 -9.60
C GLY A 110 1.87 -15.05 -8.42
N THR A 111 2.89 -14.22 -8.44
CA THR A 111 3.12 -13.15 -7.47
C THR A 111 3.02 -11.80 -8.17
N VAL A 112 2.54 -10.79 -7.45
CA VAL A 112 2.54 -9.40 -7.89
C VAL A 112 3.17 -8.56 -6.79
N SER A 113 4.19 -7.79 -7.13
CA SER A 113 4.75 -6.77 -6.25
C SER A 113 4.49 -5.41 -6.89
N LEU A 114 3.76 -4.55 -6.19
CA LEU A 114 3.39 -3.21 -6.65
C LEU A 114 3.94 -2.19 -5.66
N THR A 115 4.55 -1.14 -6.17
CA THR A 115 4.94 0.04 -5.41
C THR A 115 3.97 1.18 -5.70
N MET A 116 3.51 1.83 -4.64
CA MET A 116 2.69 3.03 -4.71
C MET A 116 3.46 4.20 -4.11
N ASN A 117 3.46 5.33 -4.81
CA ASN A 117 3.95 6.59 -4.29
C ASN A 117 2.79 7.56 -4.04
N SER A 118 2.92 8.41 -3.03
CA SER A 118 1.94 9.48 -2.78
C SER A 118 2.16 10.69 -3.68
N GLY A 119 3.36 10.82 -4.26
CA GLY A 119 3.83 12.03 -4.93
C GLY A 119 3.89 13.25 -4.00
N ALA A 120 3.76 13.07 -2.67
CA ALA A 120 3.70 14.16 -1.72
C ALA A 120 5.07 14.81 -1.54
N THR A 121 5.10 16.13 -1.54
CA THR A 121 6.22 16.91 -0.99
C THR A 121 6.11 16.93 0.53
N SER A 122 7.23 17.19 1.22
CA SER A 122 7.29 17.37 2.67
C SER A 122 6.19 18.27 3.19
N GLY A 123 5.94 19.37 2.46
CA GLY A 123 4.78 20.20 2.69
C GLY A 123 4.81 20.85 4.08
N GLY A 124 6.00 20.95 4.70
CA GLY A 124 6.25 21.62 5.97
C GLY A 124 7.11 22.88 5.74
N VAL A 125 7.04 23.82 6.67
CA VAL A 125 7.86 25.05 6.61
C VAL A 125 9.32 24.69 6.87
N SER A 126 10.20 24.95 5.90
CA SER A 126 11.64 24.69 5.99
C SER A 126 12.41 25.86 6.60
N ALA A 127 11.95 27.09 6.33
CA ALA A 127 12.61 28.29 6.80
C ALA A 127 11.61 29.43 7.02
N VAL A 128 12.00 30.39 7.85
CA VAL A 128 11.34 31.69 7.99
C VAL A 128 12.39 32.77 7.79
N THR A 129 12.15 33.66 6.83
CA THR A 129 13.02 34.80 6.55
C THR A 129 12.40 36.05 7.14
N ILE A 130 13.15 36.75 8.01
CA ILE A 130 12.73 38.05 8.54
C ILE A 130 12.96 39.11 7.46
N VAL A 131 11.89 39.77 7.04
CA VAL A 131 11.94 40.88 6.07
C VAL A 131 12.15 42.21 6.79
N SER A 132 11.49 42.38 7.93
CA SER A 132 11.66 43.51 8.86
C SER A 132 11.55 42.95 10.28
N GLY A 133 12.51 43.26 11.14
CA GLY A 133 12.47 42.85 12.54
C GLY A 133 11.49 43.64 13.40
N GLY A 134 10.96 44.75 12.87
CA GLY A 134 10.14 45.68 13.65
C GLY A 134 10.94 46.39 14.74
N THR A 135 10.25 46.98 15.71
CA THR A 135 10.87 47.70 16.84
C THR A 135 10.05 47.59 18.13
N GLY A 136 10.69 47.83 19.27
CA GLY A 136 10.02 47.96 20.58
C GLY A 136 9.71 46.64 21.27
N TYR A 137 10.19 45.50 20.77
CA TYR A 137 9.97 44.20 21.41
C TYR A 137 10.78 44.09 22.70
N ILE A 138 10.10 43.94 23.84
CA ILE A 138 10.70 43.76 25.17
C ILE A 138 10.65 42.30 25.65
N VAL A 139 9.81 41.50 25.00
CA VAL A 139 9.66 40.05 25.18
C VAL A 139 9.43 39.45 23.79
N GLU A 140 9.82 38.19 23.59
CA GLU A 140 9.63 37.49 22.33
C GLU A 140 8.13 37.49 21.92
N PRO A 141 7.78 37.94 20.70
CA PRO A 141 6.41 37.88 20.24
C PRO A 141 6.00 36.43 19.91
N VAL A 142 4.70 36.16 19.98
CA VAL A 142 4.13 34.89 19.53
C VAL A 142 4.15 34.82 18.02
N VAL A 143 4.69 33.74 17.46
CA VAL A 143 4.71 33.44 16.02
C VAL A 143 3.50 32.60 15.64
N SER A 144 2.73 33.05 14.65
CA SER A 144 1.57 32.31 14.13
C SER A 144 1.68 32.11 12.63
N PHE A 145 1.63 30.83 12.21
CA PHE A 145 1.57 30.43 10.81
C PHE A 145 0.11 30.28 10.34
N ALA A 146 -0.20 30.58 9.08
CA ALA A 146 -1.48 30.23 8.50
C ALA A 146 -1.70 28.70 8.51
N SER A 147 -2.96 28.25 8.49
CA SER A 147 -3.29 26.83 8.38
C SER A 147 -3.08 26.32 6.95
N PRO A 148 -2.69 25.04 6.76
CA PRO A 148 -2.60 24.43 5.43
C PRO A 148 -3.99 24.30 4.77
N SER A 149 -4.03 24.39 3.43
CA SER A 149 -5.26 24.42 2.63
C SER A 149 -5.92 23.06 2.41
N SER A 150 -5.15 21.98 2.36
CA SER A 150 -5.61 20.61 2.05
C SER A 150 -5.80 19.72 3.28
N GLY A 151 -5.99 20.33 4.46
CA GLY A 151 -5.78 19.65 5.74
C GLY A 151 -4.29 19.41 6.00
N GLY A 152 -3.96 19.05 7.24
CA GLY A 152 -2.56 18.90 7.67
C GLY A 152 -2.34 19.43 9.07
N ARG A 153 -1.07 19.64 9.42
CA ARG A 153 -0.67 20.17 10.73
C ARG A 153 -0.08 21.56 10.54
N LYS A 154 -0.56 22.50 11.36
CA LYS A 154 -0.05 23.87 11.36
C LYS A 154 1.39 23.89 11.92
N ALA A 155 2.28 24.64 11.27
CA ALA A 155 3.63 24.86 11.74
C ALA A 155 3.65 25.68 13.05
N SER A 156 4.70 25.48 13.85
CA SER A 156 4.94 26.22 15.09
C SER A 156 6.41 26.65 15.17
N GLY A 157 6.67 27.76 15.85
CA GLY A 157 8.01 28.27 16.07
C GLY A 157 8.06 29.35 17.13
N LEU A 158 9.29 29.70 17.54
CA LEU A 158 9.60 30.70 18.56
C LEU A 158 10.33 31.86 17.91
N ALA A 159 9.94 33.09 18.21
CA ALA A 159 10.67 34.28 17.78
C ALA A 159 11.95 34.43 18.62
N VAL A 160 13.01 34.93 18.00
CA VAL A 160 14.22 35.37 18.66
C VAL A 160 14.30 36.89 18.50
N ILE A 161 14.55 37.60 19.59
CA ILE A 161 14.71 39.06 19.58
C ILE A 161 16.13 39.45 19.96
N ASP A 162 16.62 40.52 19.34
CA ASP A 162 17.87 41.19 19.73
C ASP A 162 17.69 42.70 19.56
N ALA A 163 18.23 43.48 20.50
CA ALA A 163 18.13 44.94 20.53
C ALA A 163 16.73 45.53 20.26
N GLY A 164 15.66 44.83 20.65
CA GLY A 164 14.27 45.28 20.47
C GLY A 164 13.61 44.94 19.13
N ALA A 165 14.26 44.12 18.30
CA ALA A 165 13.74 43.66 17.00
C ALA A 165 13.75 42.13 16.90
N VAL A 166 12.82 41.55 16.14
CA VAL A 166 12.83 40.12 15.79
C VAL A 166 13.96 39.85 14.80
N THR A 167 14.86 38.91 15.12
CA THR A 167 16.01 38.56 14.28
C THR A 167 15.91 37.19 13.64
N ALA A 168 15.15 36.27 14.23
CA ALA A 168 14.92 34.94 13.68
C ALA A 168 13.61 34.34 14.17
N VAL A 169 13.20 33.24 13.51
CA VAL A 169 12.20 32.31 14.03
C VAL A 169 12.80 30.92 14.04
N VAL A 170 12.85 30.30 15.22
CA VAL A 170 13.22 28.88 15.37
C VAL A 170 11.97 28.05 15.15
N ILE A 171 11.93 27.25 14.08
CA ILE A 171 10.82 26.35 13.79
C ILE A 171 10.89 25.17 14.75
N THR A 172 9.85 24.96 15.55
CA THR A 172 9.74 23.86 16.53
C THR A 172 8.92 22.68 15.99
N ASP A 173 7.97 22.94 15.09
CA ASP A 173 7.30 21.93 14.27
C ASP A 173 7.12 22.52 12.87
N PRO A 174 7.70 21.93 11.81
CA PRO A 174 7.52 22.43 10.44
C PRO A 174 6.08 22.29 9.95
N GLY A 175 5.23 21.54 10.66
CA GLY A 175 3.87 21.22 10.20
C GLY A 175 3.90 20.22 9.04
N SER A 176 2.78 20.14 8.31
CA SER A 176 2.67 19.30 7.10
C SER A 176 1.41 19.68 6.30
N GLY A 177 1.41 19.40 5.00
CA GLY A 177 0.25 19.61 4.13
C GLY A 177 0.13 21.03 3.56
N TYR A 178 1.16 21.86 3.72
CA TYR A 178 1.26 23.14 3.03
C TYR A 178 1.55 22.89 1.54
N THR A 179 0.75 23.50 0.68
CA THR A 179 0.91 23.52 -0.78
C THR A 179 1.37 24.88 -1.30
N PHE A 180 1.34 25.89 -0.42
CA PHE A 180 1.84 27.24 -0.63
C PHE A 180 2.52 27.71 0.66
N ASP A 181 3.46 28.64 0.53
CA ASP A 181 4.12 29.26 1.67
C ASP A 181 3.08 29.89 2.62
N PRO A 182 3.06 29.54 3.92
CA PRO A 182 2.11 30.11 4.85
C PRO A 182 2.45 31.55 5.22
N VAL A 183 1.42 32.36 5.44
CA VAL A 183 1.59 33.69 6.05
C VAL A 183 2.09 33.52 7.49
N VAL A 184 3.14 34.26 7.84
CA VAL A 184 3.68 34.35 9.21
C VAL A 184 3.24 35.67 9.84
N LYS A 185 2.73 35.63 11.07
CA LYS A 185 2.34 36.82 11.85
C LYS A 185 2.99 36.81 13.22
N PHE A 186 3.33 38.00 13.71
CA PHE A 186 3.82 38.24 15.06
C PHE A 186 2.76 38.99 15.87
N SER A 187 2.60 38.64 17.15
CA SER A 187 1.68 39.33 18.05
C SER A 187 2.20 39.33 19.49
N GLY A 188 1.92 40.39 20.24
CA GLY A 188 2.43 40.56 21.60
C GLY A 188 3.88 41.07 21.63
N GLY A 189 4.58 40.84 22.75
CA GLY A 189 5.99 41.22 22.91
C GLY A 189 6.26 42.72 23.11
N GLY A 190 5.24 43.58 23.06
CA GLY A 190 5.34 45.02 23.27
C GLY A 190 5.80 45.85 22.06
N GLY A 191 6.24 45.20 20.98
CA GLY A 191 6.71 45.85 19.75
C GLY A 191 5.71 45.77 18.57
N SER A 192 6.11 46.36 17.45
CA SER A 192 5.34 46.40 16.19
C SER A 192 6.21 46.22 14.95
N ASP A 193 5.55 45.99 13.80
CA ASP A 193 6.12 46.08 12.46
C ASP A 193 7.15 45.00 12.08
N ALA A 194 7.16 43.86 12.80
CA ALA A 194 7.85 42.66 12.35
C ALA A 194 7.11 42.02 11.16
N ILE A 195 7.86 41.72 10.09
CA ILE A 195 7.39 41.10 8.86
C ILE A 195 8.32 39.93 8.53
N ALA A 196 7.74 38.77 8.22
CA ALA A 196 8.48 37.60 7.80
C ALA A 196 7.75 36.83 6.70
N THR A 197 8.50 36.08 5.91
CA THR A 197 8.00 35.11 4.94
C THR A 197 8.41 33.71 5.36
N ALA A 198 7.56 32.72 5.09
CA ALA A 198 7.90 31.31 5.24
C ALA A 198 8.36 30.74 3.89
N THR A 199 9.17 29.69 3.92
CA THR A 199 9.54 28.90 2.75
C THR A 199 9.13 27.46 2.98
N LEU A 200 8.51 26.84 1.97
CA LEU A 200 8.12 25.45 1.99
C LEU A 200 9.28 24.50 1.71
N ASP A 201 9.32 23.37 2.41
CA ASP A 201 10.07 22.20 1.97
C ASP A 201 9.33 21.52 0.81
N THR A 202 9.83 21.73 -0.40
CA THR A 202 9.32 21.11 -1.63
C THR A 202 10.03 19.79 -1.93
N THR A 203 10.91 19.31 -1.05
CA THR A 203 11.55 18.01 -1.21
C THR A 203 10.46 16.95 -1.32
N THR A 204 10.47 16.21 -2.43
CA THR A 204 9.58 15.07 -2.61
C THR A 204 9.87 14.09 -1.49
N ILE A 205 8.86 13.81 -0.66
CA ILE A 205 8.98 12.70 0.28
C ILE A 205 8.88 11.43 -0.54
N THR A 206 9.86 10.55 -0.38
CA THR A 206 9.72 9.14 -0.75
C THR A 206 8.73 8.48 0.20
N ASP A 207 7.45 8.64 -0.11
CA ASP A 207 6.39 7.79 0.42
C ASP A 207 6.37 6.55 -0.47
N GLU A 208 6.59 5.40 0.13
CA GLU A 208 6.60 4.12 -0.56
C GLU A 208 5.73 3.15 0.22
N VAL A 209 4.69 2.65 -0.42
CA VAL A 209 3.90 1.51 0.06
C VAL A 209 4.05 0.40 -0.96
N THR A 210 4.63 -0.71 -0.52
CA THR A 210 4.71 -1.94 -1.31
C THR A 210 3.49 -2.79 -1.02
N ILE A 211 2.82 -3.28 -2.05
CA ILE A 211 1.78 -4.29 -2.00
C ILE A 211 2.35 -5.58 -2.60
N ASN A 212 2.41 -6.64 -1.81
CA ASN A 212 2.83 -7.96 -2.26
C ASN A 212 1.62 -8.89 -2.25
N LEU A 213 1.24 -9.39 -3.42
CA LEU A 213 0.10 -10.25 -3.65
C LEU A 213 0.56 -11.59 -4.21
N VAL A 214 -0.23 -12.62 -3.90
CA VAL A 214 -0.14 -13.95 -4.48
C VAL A 214 -1.54 -14.39 -4.88
N GLY A 215 -1.64 -15.29 -5.85
CA GLY A 215 -2.90 -15.88 -6.25
C GLY A 215 -2.96 -16.07 -7.75
N SER A 216 -4.18 -16.06 -8.29
CA SER A 216 -4.44 -16.33 -9.70
C SER A 216 -4.84 -15.09 -10.49
N SER A 217 -4.93 -15.23 -11.81
CA SER A 217 -5.48 -14.22 -12.73
C SER A 217 -6.93 -13.77 -12.42
N SER A 218 -7.61 -14.38 -11.43
CA SER A 218 -8.96 -14.00 -10.98
C SER A 218 -9.07 -13.62 -9.50
N LYS A 219 -8.09 -14.01 -8.66
CA LYS A 219 -8.07 -13.72 -7.22
C LYS A 219 -6.66 -13.47 -6.74
N LEU A 220 -6.43 -12.32 -6.09
CA LEU A 220 -5.14 -11.95 -5.52
C LEU A 220 -5.31 -11.60 -4.04
N ALA A 221 -4.40 -12.07 -3.19
CA ALA A 221 -4.40 -11.73 -1.78
C ALA A 221 -2.96 -11.58 -1.27
N GLY A 222 -2.77 -10.80 -0.22
CA GLY A 222 -1.46 -10.63 0.37
C GLY A 222 -1.41 -9.46 1.35
N SER A 223 -0.26 -8.80 1.42
CA SER A 223 -0.02 -7.73 2.38
C SER A 223 0.45 -6.46 1.72
N TYR A 224 0.31 -5.35 2.43
CA TYR A 224 1.00 -4.12 2.11
C TYR A 224 1.76 -3.61 3.32
N SER A 225 2.86 -2.91 3.08
CA SER A 225 3.63 -2.24 4.11
C SER A 225 4.41 -1.07 3.53
N GLY A 226 4.65 -0.04 4.33
CA GLY A 226 5.45 1.10 3.90
C GLY A 226 5.30 2.31 4.79
N VAL A 227 5.67 3.46 4.27
CA VAL A 227 5.60 4.75 4.97
C VAL A 227 4.76 5.72 4.14
N TRP A 228 3.84 6.41 4.81
CA TRP A 228 2.99 7.43 4.21
C TRP A 228 2.99 8.69 5.08
N LYS A 229 3.95 9.59 4.84
CA LYS A 229 4.21 10.74 5.72
C LYS A 229 3.17 11.85 5.54
N GLY A 230 2.50 11.92 4.39
CA GLY A 230 1.55 12.99 4.06
C GLY A 230 0.28 13.08 4.92
N LYS A 231 0.04 12.18 5.90
CA LYS A 231 -1.24 12.12 6.64
C LYS A 231 -1.17 12.21 8.16
N SER A 232 -0.31 11.45 8.83
CA SER A 232 -0.17 11.48 10.30
C SER A 232 1.17 10.91 10.77
N PRO A 233 1.64 11.21 11.99
CA PRO A 233 2.85 10.59 12.55
C PRO A 233 2.79 9.06 12.53
N THR A 234 1.61 8.48 12.80
CA THR A 234 1.44 7.02 12.76
C THR A 234 1.62 6.44 11.36
N CYS A 235 1.13 7.14 10.33
CA CYS A 235 1.31 6.71 8.94
C CYS A 235 2.77 6.90 8.47
N ALA A 236 3.46 7.91 9.04
CA ALA A 236 4.86 8.21 8.79
C ALA A 236 5.82 7.22 9.48
N SER A 237 5.41 6.60 10.60
CA SER A 237 6.20 5.57 11.31
C SER A 237 5.99 4.17 10.75
N GLY A 238 4.95 3.96 9.95
CA GLY A 238 4.64 2.67 9.33
C GLY A 238 3.14 2.52 9.05
N THR A 239 2.82 2.09 7.84
CA THR A 239 1.48 1.76 7.39
C THR A 239 1.53 0.33 6.85
N SER A 240 0.67 -0.55 7.33
CA SER A 240 0.67 -1.96 6.90
C SER A 240 -0.68 -2.62 7.10
N GLY A 241 -0.88 -3.71 6.37
CA GLY A 241 -2.07 -4.53 6.52
C GLY A 241 -2.22 -5.59 5.44
N ILE A 242 -3.46 -6.01 5.21
CA ILE A 242 -3.81 -7.12 4.31
C ILE A 242 -4.62 -6.58 3.12
N VAL A 243 -4.41 -7.16 1.95
CA VAL A 243 -5.16 -6.88 0.72
C VAL A 243 -5.80 -8.16 0.21
N ASN A 244 -7.07 -8.09 -0.20
CA ASN A 244 -7.78 -9.17 -0.88
C ASN A 244 -8.52 -8.60 -2.08
N LEU A 245 -8.36 -9.18 -3.27
CA LEU A 245 -8.90 -8.71 -4.53
C LEU A 245 -9.49 -9.86 -5.33
N THR A 246 -10.59 -9.56 -6.01
CA THR A 246 -11.20 -10.41 -7.03
C THR A 246 -11.35 -9.59 -8.30
N ARG A 247 -11.06 -10.21 -9.43
CA ARG A 247 -11.21 -9.59 -10.75
C ARG A 247 -12.70 -9.42 -11.08
N LEU A 248 -13.04 -8.28 -11.68
CA LEU A 248 -14.39 -7.96 -12.15
C LEU A 248 -14.63 -8.48 -13.57
#